data_AF-A0A9E4N5Y5-F1
#
_entry.id   AF-A0A9E4N5Y5-F1
#
_cell.length_a   1.000
_cell.length_b   1.000
_cell.length_c   1.000
_cell.angle_alpha   90.00
_cell.angle_beta   90.00
_cell.angle_gamma   90.00
#
_symmetry.space_group_name_H-M   'P 1'
#
loop_
_entity.id
_entity.type
_entity.pdbx_description
1 polymer ?
#
loop_
_entity_poly.entity_id
_entity_poly.type
_entity_poly.pdbx_seq_one_letter_code
_entity_poly.pdbx_strand_id
1 'polypeptide(L)'
;MDRVYWESDEFETAVEAGLVSFHEKLKRNKKLAKPKRVSYEDLSFARRIGPYFAPHDREFYLNMVDINPYILPSCFSGASYVTDADYYLLWVFVNNLTKLPKDIERTGGGISYSVSVLKCRQSGYIEGEKHYVSVSKDGKIHPTIVNNVREMGRIGRLVPTTDLSDTLINDGDDLYIGNPDDESLIASMCINRYLDRDNLWNVEATDDGAKATFGVYEEQIQSLLYARSIPLSVTGRKRPILHWVCAHKRRVKSGVSVDIRKHLRGISDFEMHGTEFKITRPTKENNRQTRIYET
;
A
#
# COMPACT_ATOMS: atom_id res chain seq x y z
N MET A 1 -1.01 -27.44 4.45
CA MET A 1 -1.50 -26.71 5.63
C MET A 1 -0.35 -25.86 6.07
N ASP A 2 -0.21 -24.72 5.41
CA ASP A 2 0.96 -23.88 5.55
C ASP A 2 0.99 -23.23 6.93
N ARG A 3 2.21 -23.07 7.44
CA ARG A 3 2.49 -22.45 8.73
C ARG A 3 1.71 -21.13 8.85
N VAL A 4 1.23 -20.87 10.06
CA VAL A 4 0.52 -19.64 10.42
C VAL A 4 1.38 -18.45 9.98
N TYR A 5 0.93 -17.66 8.98
CA TYR A 5 1.67 -16.50 8.46
C TYR A 5 2.19 -15.57 9.56
N TRP A 6 1.44 -15.43 10.65
CA TRP A 6 1.79 -14.59 11.81
C TRP A 6 2.91 -15.13 12.69
N GLU A 7 3.18 -16.42 12.61
CA GLU A 7 4.30 -17.08 13.30
C GLU A 7 5.51 -17.21 12.34
N SER A 8 5.44 -16.58 11.17
CA SER A 8 6.55 -16.56 10.22
C SER A 8 7.47 -15.37 10.50
N ASP A 9 8.77 -15.62 10.37
CA ASP A 9 9.80 -14.58 10.39
C ASP A 9 9.49 -13.48 9.36
N GLU A 10 8.83 -13.81 8.25
CA GLU A 10 8.42 -12.86 7.22
C GLU A 10 7.43 -11.82 7.73
N PHE A 11 6.42 -12.22 8.51
CA PHE A 11 5.47 -11.28 9.10
C PHE A 11 6.14 -10.37 10.13
N GLU A 12 6.94 -10.94 11.04
CA GLU A 12 7.68 -10.15 12.05
C GLU A 12 8.61 -9.15 11.37
N THR A 13 9.35 -9.60 10.34
CA THR A 13 10.24 -8.75 9.54
C THR A 13 9.48 -7.63 8.84
N ALA A 14 8.28 -7.90 8.29
CA ALA A 14 7.47 -6.89 7.64
C ALA A 14 6.90 -5.85 8.63
N VAL A 15 6.52 -6.28 9.84
CA VAL A 15 6.13 -5.39 10.94
C VAL A 15 7.29 -4.50 11.34
N GLU A 16 8.45 -5.09 11.63
CA GLU A 16 9.66 -4.34 12.01
C GLU A 16 10.06 -3.35 10.91
N ALA A 17 10.16 -3.80 9.66
CA ALA A 17 10.48 -2.94 8.53
C ALA A 17 9.51 -1.76 8.39
N GLY A 18 8.21 -2.02 8.54
CA GLY A 18 7.18 -1.00 8.49
C GLY A 18 7.35 0.06 9.59
N LEU A 19 7.54 -0.37 10.83
CA LEU A 19 7.68 0.52 11.99
C LEU A 19 9.01 1.29 11.97
N VAL A 20 10.14 0.61 11.75
CA VAL A 20 11.49 1.23 11.72
C VAL A 20 11.57 2.34 10.68
N SER A 21 10.93 2.17 9.51
CA SER A 21 10.93 3.18 8.43
C SER A 21 10.42 4.58 8.87
N PHE A 22 9.63 4.67 9.94
CA PHE A 22 9.15 5.94 10.49
C PHE A 22 10.24 6.76 11.19
N HIS A 23 11.29 6.11 11.67
CA HIS A 23 12.36 6.77 12.40
C HIS A 23 13.53 7.16 11.50
N GLU A 24 13.54 6.64 10.26
CA GLU A 24 14.59 6.90 9.29
C GLU A 24 14.65 8.35 8.79
N LYS A 25 15.81 8.79 8.30
CA LYS A 25 15.95 10.16 7.76
C LYS A 25 15.92 10.15 6.24
N LEU A 26 15.22 11.13 5.65
CA LEU A 26 15.25 11.34 4.21
C LEU A 26 16.63 11.84 3.78
N LYS A 27 17.30 11.07 2.92
CA LYS A 27 18.50 11.50 2.20
C LYS A 27 18.09 12.19 0.91
N ARG A 28 18.32 13.51 0.85
CA ARG A 28 17.96 14.31 -0.33
C ARG A 28 18.75 13.88 -1.56
N ASN A 29 18.05 13.36 -2.56
CA ASN A 29 18.64 13.02 -3.84
C ASN A 29 18.79 14.27 -4.73
N LYS A 30 19.94 14.94 -4.64
CA LYS A 30 20.24 16.15 -5.43
C LYS A 30 20.51 15.86 -6.91
N LYS A 31 20.70 14.60 -7.30
CA LYS A 31 20.93 14.22 -8.70
C LYS A 31 19.65 14.27 -9.54
N LEU A 32 18.49 14.00 -8.91
CA LEU A 32 17.20 14.05 -9.60
C LEU A 32 16.77 15.48 -9.93
N ALA A 33 15.98 15.65 -10.99
CA ALA A 33 15.28 16.90 -11.27
C ALA A 33 14.36 17.28 -10.10
N LYS A 34 14.20 18.59 -9.81
CA LYS A 34 13.41 19.09 -8.68
C LYS A 34 12.01 18.47 -8.56
N PRO A 35 11.18 18.34 -9.63
CA PRO A 35 9.86 17.72 -9.51
C PRO A 35 9.91 16.21 -9.19
N LYS A 36 11.02 15.52 -9.48
CA LYS A 36 11.21 14.10 -9.16
C LYS A 36 11.80 13.86 -7.77
N ARG A 37 12.08 14.91 -6.99
CA ARG A 37 12.62 14.76 -5.62
C ARG A 37 11.47 14.59 -4.63
N VAL A 38 11.61 13.61 -3.75
CA VAL A 38 10.80 13.51 -2.53
C VAL A 38 11.21 14.60 -1.56
N SER A 39 10.22 15.28 -0.98
CA SER A 39 10.37 16.32 0.04
C SER A 39 10.14 15.79 1.45
N TYR A 40 10.44 16.59 2.47
CA TYR A 40 10.14 16.20 3.85
C TYR A 40 8.63 16.19 4.11
N GLU A 41 7.89 17.06 3.43
CA GLU A 41 6.44 17.12 3.45
C GLU A 41 5.84 15.83 2.89
N ASP A 42 6.38 15.30 1.78
CA ASP A 42 5.96 14.02 1.22
C ASP A 42 6.20 12.87 2.21
N LEU A 43 7.38 12.80 2.83
CA LEU A 43 7.69 11.77 3.82
C LEU A 43 6.81 11.88 5.07
N SER A 44 6.57 13.09 5.56
CA SER A 44 5.66 13.33 6.69
C SER A 44 4.23 12.87 6.37
N PHE A 45 3.77 13.14 5.14
CA PHE A 45 2.47 12.69 4.67
C PHE A 45 2.41 11.16 4.56
N ALA A 46 3.45 10.54 4.00
CA ALA A 46 3.56 9.08 3.91
C ALA A 46 3.44 8.43 5.31
N ARG A 47 4.20 8.93 6.30
CA ARG A 47 4.14 8.47 7.70
C ARG A 47 2.75 8.59 8.31
N ARG A 48 2.03 9.67 8.03
CA ARG A 48 0.65 9.81 8.53
C ARG A 48 -0.28 8.69 8.02
N ILE A 49 -0.01 8.08 6.86
CA ILE A 49 -0.78 6.96 6.33
C ILE A 49 -0.19 5.61 6.79
N GLY A 50 1.14 5.50 6.81
CA GLY A 50 1.88 4.26 7.05
C GLY A 50 1.94 3.35 5.83
N PRO A 51 2.89 2.40 5.75
CA PRO A 51 2.94 1.37 4.73
C PRO A 51 1.76 0.41 4.86
N TYR A 52 1.31 -0.09 3.71
CA TYR A 52 0.32 -1.15 3.62
C TYR A 52 0.92 -2.36 2.90
N PHE A 53 0.93 -3.52 3.56
CA PHE A 53 1.41 -4.78 3.03
C PHE A 53 0.20 -5.63 2.61
N ALA A 54 0.13 -5.96 1.31
CA ALA A 54 -0.86 -6.90 0.81
C ALA A 54 -0.40 -8.35 1.07
N PRO A 55 -1.33 -9.35 1.05
CA PRO A 55 -0.95 -10.75 1.07
C PRO A 55 0.07 -11.10 -0.03
N HIS A 56 1.02 -11.98 0.28
CA HIS A 56 2.13 -12.34 -0.62
C HIS A 56 1.70 -13.10 -1.87
N ASP A 57 0.54 -13.77 -1.83
CA ASP A 57 -0.03 -14.57 -2.90
C ASP A 57 -0.88 -13.75 -3.88
N ARG A 58 -0.89 -12.43 -3.74
CA ARG A 58 -1.74 -11.56 -4.56
C ARG A 58 -1.13 -11.24 -5.93
N GLU A 59 -1.80 -11.70 -6.98
CA GLU A 59 -1.52 -11.31 -8.36
C GLU A 59 -2.13 -9.93 -8.72
N PHE A 60 -1.48 -9.18 -9.60
CA PHE A 60 -1.95 -7.88 -10.09
C PHE A 60 -1.75 -7.75 -11.61
N TYR A 61 -2.64 -6.99 -12.25
CA TYR A 61 -2.53 -6.67 -13.67
C TYR A 61 -1.50 -5.55 -13.90
N LEU A 62 -0.60 -5.77 -14.87
CA LEU A 62 0.39 -4.77 -15.30
C LEU A 62 -0.31 -3.60 -16.00
N ASN A 63 0.05 -2.36 -15.64
CA ASN A 63 -0.38 -1.10 -16.25
C ASN A 63 -1.90 -0.85 -16.31
N MET A 64 -2.67 -1.60 -15.53
CA MET A 64 -4.11 -1.45 -15.39
C MET A 64 -4.53 -1.46 -13.93
N VAL A 65 -5.70 -0.89 -13.69
CA VAL A 65 -6.41 -0.96 -12.42
C VAL A 65 -7.80 -1.52 -12.68
N ASP A 66 -8.19 -2.59 -11.98
CA ASP A 66 -9.51 -3.23 -12.11
C ASP A 66 -10.62 -2.43 -11.39
N ILE A 67 -10.60 -1.10 -11.53
CA ILE A 67 -11.64 -0.23 -10.98
C ILE A 67 -11.67 1.16 -11.61
N ASN A 68 -12.84 1.80 -11.46
CA ASN A 68 -13.02 3.22 -11.76
C ASN A 68 -12.14 4.09 -10.83
N PRO A 69 -11.19 4.89 -11.34
CA PRO A 69 -10.28 5.67 -10.49
C PRO A 69 -10.96 6.79 -9.68
N TYR A 70 -12.20 7.17 -10.04
CA TYR A 70 -12.95 8.19 -9.30
C TYR A 70 -13.40 7.74 -7.91
N ILE A 71 -13.24 6.45 -7.58
CA ILE A 71 -13.46 5.93 -6.23
C ILE A 71 -12.16 5.69 -5.44
N LEU A 72 -10.99 5.97 -6.04
CA LEU A 72 -9.73 5.92 -5.30
C LEU A 72 -9.69 7.06 -4.28
N PRO A 73 -9.15 6.82 -3.08
CA PRO A 73 -9.00 7.88 -2.10
C PRO A 73 -8.00 8.92 -2.62
N SER A 74 -8.07 10.11 -2.03
CA SER A 74 -7.11 11.19 -2.33
C SER A 74 -5.66 10.78 -2.07
N CYS A 75 -5.42 9.79 -1.22
CA CYS A 75 -4.09 9.28 -0.93
C CYS A 75 -4.11 7.84 -0.41
N PHE A 76 -3.08 7.07 -0.76
CA PHE A 76 -2.92 5.69 -0.32
C PHE A 76 -1.46 5.25 -0.42
N SER A 77 -1.14 4.12 0.19
CA SER A 77 0.20 3.55 0.25
C SER A 77 0.18 2.06 -0.04
N GLY A 78 1.33 1.55 -0.46
CA GLY A 78 1.60 0.13 -0.63
C GLY A 78 3.08 -0.12 -0.34
N ALA A 79 3.40 -1.27 0.22
CA ALA A 79 4.75 -1.60 0.62
C ALA A 79 5.07 -3.06 0.32
N SER A 80 6.36 -3.31 0.10
CA SER A 80 6.95 -4.65 0.01
C SER A 80 8.22 -4.65 0.83
N TYR A 81 8.32 -5.61 1.74
CA TYR A 81 9.61 -6.01 2.25
C TYR A 81 10.44 -6.60 1.10
N VAL A 82 11.73 -6.30 1.07
CA VAL A 82 12.64 -6.75 0.01
C VAL A 82 13.87 -7.38 0.64
N THR A 83 14.20 -8.60 0.21
CA THR A 83 15.43 -9.30 0.59
C THR A 83 16.60 -8.84 -0.29
N ASP A 84 16.79 -7.53 -0.42
CA ASP A 84 17.89 -6.94 -1.18
C ASP A 84 18.99 -6.46 -0.21
N ALA A 85 20.25 -6.58 -0.62
CA ALA A 85 21.39 -6.06 0.13
C ALA A 85 21.35 -4.53 0.28
N ASP A 86 20.65 -3.86 -0.64
CA ASP A 86 20.67 -2.41 -0.77
C ASP A 86 19.56 -1.69 0.02
N TYR A 87 18.38 -2.28 0.16
CA TYR A 87 17.24 -1.73 0.91
C TYR A 87 16.35 -2.85 1.46
N TYR A 88 15.79 -2.64 2.66
CA TYR A 88 14.92 -3.61 3.33
C TYR A 88 13.44 -3.39 3.02
N LEU A 89 13.04 -2.17 2.64
CA LEU A 89 11.64 -1.83 2.38
C LEU A 89 11.52 -0.95 1.14
N LEU A 90 10.65 -1.37 0.22
CA LEU A 90 10.11 -0.54 -0.84
C LEU A 90 8.74 -0.03 -0.41
N TRP A 91 8.63 1.26 -0.17
CA TRP A 91 7.39 1.91 0.23
C TRP A 91 6.94 2.90 -0.84
N VAL A 92 5.80 2.61 -1.45
CA VAL A 92 5.17 3.44 -2.46
C VAL A 92 4.03 4.24 -1.81
N PHE A 93 4.03 5.54 -2.05
CA PHE A 93 2.99 6.44 -1.58
C PHE A 93 2.40 7.20 -2.77
N VAL A 94 1.07 7.16 -2.92
CA VAL A 94 0.35 7.79 -4.03
C VAL A 94 -0.56 8.88 -3.50
N ASN A 95 -0.53 10.04 -4.15
CA ASN A 95 -1.34 11.20 -3.81
C ASN A 95 -2.02 11.76 -5.04
N ASN A 96 -3.31 12.03 -4.95
CA ASN A 96 -4.09 12.71 -5.96
C ASN A 96 -3.62 14.16 -6.12
N LEU A 97 -3.54 14.63 -7.35
CA LEU A 97 -3.13 15.98 -7.68
C LEU A 97 -4.28 16.75 -8.33
N THR A 98 -4.58 17.92 -7.77
CA THR A 98 -5.45 18.91 -8.40
C THR A 98 -4.78 19.56 -9.61
N LYS A 99 -3.45 19.65 -9.60
CA LYS A 99 -2.64 20.23 -10.66
C LYS A 99 -1.27 19.55 -10.71
N LEU A 100 -0.80 19.23 -11.92
CA LEU A 100 0.56 18.74 -12.13
C LEU A 100 1.61 19.84 -11.95
N PRO A 101 2.84 19.51 -11.55
CA PRO A 101 3.95 20.46 -11.57
C PRO A 101 4.16 21.04 -12.97
N LYS A 102 4.69 22.27 -13.03
CA LYS A 102 4.88 23.02 -14.29
C LYS A 102 5.65 22.25 -15.37
N ASP A 103 6.64 21.45 -14.97
CA ASP A 103 7.52 20.71 -15.86
C ASP A 103 7.05 19.27 -16.13
N ILE A 104 5.82 18.92 -15.73
CA ILE A 104 5.25 17.59 -15.92
C ILE A 104 4.05 17.69 -16.86
N GLU A 105 4.07 16.89 -17.92
CA GLU A 105 3.07 16.88 -18.97
C GLU A 105 2.38 15.51 -19.06
N ARG A 106 1.07 15.52 -19.36
CA ARG A 106 0.25 14.32 -19.43
C ARG A 106 0.34 13.70 -20.80
N THR A 107 0.45 12.36 -20.84
CA THR A 107 0.29 11.60 -22.08
C THR A 107 -1.16 11.11 -22.29
N GLY A 108 -2.03 11.25 -21.28
CA GLY A 108 -3.42 10.81 -21.32
C GLY A 108 -4.35 11.53 -20.35
N GLY A 109 -5.65 11.26 -20.48
CA GLY A 109 -6.73 11.86 -19.69
C GLY A 109 -6.90 11.25 -18.30
N GLY A 110 -7.89 11.75 -17.53
CA GLY A 110 -8.27 11.21 -16.22
C GLY A 110 -7.77 11.98 -15.00
N ILE A 111 -7.60 11.30 -13.87
CA ILE A 111 -7.13 11.89 -12.60
C ILE A 111 -5.60 11.79 -12.54
N SER A 112 -4.93 12.87 -12.13
CA SER A 112 -3.47 12.90 -11.98
C SER A 112 -3.06 12.50 -10.56
N TYR A 113 -1.95 11.78 -10.46
CA TYR A 113 -1.35 11.35 -9.20
C TYR A 113 0.15 11.62 -9.19
N SER A 114 0.70 11.95 -8.03
CA SER A 114 2.12 11.76 -7.75
C SER A 114 2.34 10.41 -7.09
N VAL A 115 3.38 9.70 -7.52
CA VAL A 115 3.78 8.39 -7.00
C VAL A 115 5.18 8.55 -6.43
N SER A 116 5.30 8.55 -5.11
CA SER A 116 6.59 8.63 -4.41
C SER A 116 7.05 7.22 -4.08
N VAL A 117 8.25 6.87 -4.53
CA VAL A 117 8.90 5.60 -4.24
C VAL A 117 9.98 5.86 -3.21
N LEU A 118 9.82 5.25 -2.04
CA LEU A 118 10.71 5.39 -0.88
C LEU A 118 11.45 4.07 -0.69
N LYS A 119 12.77 4.10 -0.89
CA LYS A 119 13.68 2.97 -0.68
C LYS A 119 14.31 3.14 0.70
N CYS A 120 13.90 2.33 1.67
CA CYS A 120 14.44 2.36 3.03
C CYS A 120 15.71 1.50 3.08
N ARG A 121 16.86 2.15 3.15
CA ARG A 121 18.18 1.53 3.00
C ARG A 121 18.60 0.85 4.30
N GLN A 122 19.33 -0.25 4.18
CA GLN A 122 19.97 -0.96 5.32
C GLN A 122 20.90 -0.04 6.15
N SER A 123 21.34 1.07 5.57
CA SER A 123 22.23 2.06 6.20
C SER A 123 21.52 3.13 7.03
N GLY A 124 20.20 3.02 7.25
CA GLY A 124 19.47 3.92 8.15
C GLY A 124 19.06 5.26 7.51
N TYR A 125 18.69 5.23 6.22
CA TYR A 125 18.10 6.40 5.55
C TYR A 125 17.13 5.99 4.46
N ILE A 126 16.23 6.92 4.12
CA ILE A 126 15.29 6.78 3.01
C ILE A 126 15.83 7.55 1.81
N GLU A 127 15.96 6.87 0.67
CA GLU A 127 16.10 7.51 -0.63
C GLU A 127 14.77 7.52 -1.35
N GLY A 128 14.38 8.68 -1.86
CA GLY A 128 13.07 8.88 -2.47
C GLY A 128 13.16 9.45 -3.87
N GLU A 129 12.32 8.93 -4.76
CA GLU A 129 12.04 9.49 -6.07
C GLU A 129 10.54 9.66 -6.28
N LYS A 130 10.17 10.64 -7.10
CA LYS A 130 8.77 10.97 -7.37
C LYS A 130 8.50 10.87 -8.86
N HIS A 131 7.46 10.12 -9.18
CA HIS A 131 6.91 9.93 -10.50
C HIS A 131 5.52 10.54 -10.57
N TYR A 132 5.00 10.66 -11.78
CA TYR A 132 3.67 11.21 -11.99
C TYR A 132 2.96 10.36 -13.04
N VAL A 133 1.71 10.04 -12.77
CA VAL A 133 0.87 9.28 -13.67
C VAL A 133 -0.50 9.93 -13.76
N SER A 134 -1.28 9.53 -14.75
CA SER A 134 -2.71 9.73 -14.72
C SER A 134 -3.48 8.45 -14.97
N VAL A 135 -4.62 8.32 -14.32
CA VAL A 135 -5.50 7.16 -14.46
C VAL A 135 -6.80 7.59 -15.11
N SER A 136 -7.08 7.01 -16.29
CA SER A 136 -8.28 7.28 -17.06
C SER A 136 -9.51 6.61 -16.45
N LYS A 137 -10.71 7.03 -16.86
CA LYS A 137 -12.00 6.52 -16.32
C LYS A 137 -12.18 4.99 -16.44
N ASP A 138 -11.51 4.38 -17.41
CA ASP A 138 -11.47 2.95 -17.72
C ASP A 138 -10.33 2.20 -17.02
N GLY A 139 -9.59 2.86 -16.11
CA GLY A 139 -8.56 2.23 -15.29
C GLY A 139 -7.20 2.10 -15.97
N LYS A 140 -7.00 2.69 -17.16
CA LYS A 140 -5.70 2.71 -17.84
C LYS A 140 -4.77 3.72 -17.18
N ILE A 141 -3.55 3.30 -16.89
CA ILE A 141 -2.49 4.19 -16.39
C ILE A 141 -1.74 4.78 -17.58
N HIS A 142 -1.56 6.09 -17.53
CA HIS A 142 -0.82 6.88 -18.49
C HIS A 142 0.38 7.51 -17.79
N PRO A 143 1.62 7.23 -18.22
CA PRO A 143 2.79 7.86 -17.66
C PRO A 143 2.85 9.34 -18.04
N THR A 144 3.82 10.08 -17.49
CA THR A 144 3.99 11.50 -17.79
C THR A 144 5.32 11.79 -18.49
N ILE A 145 5.36 12.91 -19.21
CA ILE A 145 6.59 13.44 -19.79
C ILE A 145 7.18 14.45 -18.80
N VAL A 146 8.49 14.38 -18.57
CA VAL A 146 9.20 15.36 -17.76
C VAL A 146 9.97 16.30 -18.66
N ASN A 147 9.55 17.55 -18.67
CA ASN A 147 10.16 18.62 -19.44
C ASN A 147 11.34 19.25 -18.68
N ASN A 148 12.18 20.00 -19.40
CA ASN A 148 13.27 20.78 -18.85
C ASN A 148 14.31 19.95 -18.07
N VAL A 149 14.52 18.69 -18.44
CA VAL A 149 15.54 17.84 -17.81
C VAL A 149 16.91 18.27 -18.30
N ARG A 150 17.83 18.50 -17.35
CA ARG A 150 19.19 18.93 -17.63
C ARG A 150 20.13 17.74 -17.52
N GLU A 151 20.69 17.32 -18.64
CA GLU A 151 21.65 16.23 -18.69
C GLU A 151 22.75 16.55 -19.69
N MET A 152 24.00 16.29 -19.31
CA MET A 152 25.19 16.59 -20.13
C MET A 152 25.23 18.03 -20.70
N GLY A 153 24.71 19.00 -19.97
CA GLY A 153 24.68 20.41 -20.40
C GLY A 153 23.59 20.77 -21.41
N ARG A 154 22.71 19.84 -21.79
CA ARG A 154 21.55 20.06 -22.66
C ARG A 154 20.25 20.08 -21.85
N ILE A 155 19.24 20.74 -22.39
CA ILE A 155 17.87 20.70 -21.88
C ILE A 155 17.10 19.74 -22.78
N GLY A 156 16.37 18.80 -22.18
CA GLY A 156 15.62 17.78 -22.90
C GLY A 156 14.32 17.39 -22.20
N ARG A 157 13.71 16.33 -22.72
CA ARG A 157 12.46 15.74 -22.24
C ARG A 157 12.69 14.26 -21.92
N LEU A 158 12.23 13.80 -20.76
CA LEU A 158 12.13 12.37 -20.46
C LEU A 158 10.79 11.87 -20.97
N VAL A 159 10.82 10.92 -21.89
CA VAL A 159 9.62 10.33 -22.49
C VAL A 159 9.55 8.85 -22.12
N PRO A 160 8.40 8.36 -21.61
CA PRO A 160 8.21 6.95 -21.30
C PRO A 160 8.34 6.08 -22.56
N THR A 161 9.09 4.98 -22.48
CA THR A 161 9.26 4.00 -23.57
C THR A 161 8.81 2.61 -23.12
N THR A 162 8.29 1.83 -24.06
CA THR A 162 8.03 0.39 -23.86
C THR A 162 9.28 -0.46 -24.03
N ASP A 163 10.35 0.12 -24.57
CA ASP A 163 11.60 -0.56 -24.88
C ASP A 163 12.63 -0.29 -23.77
N LEU A 164 13.21 -1.36 -23.21
CA LEU A 164 14.23 -1.32 -22.15
C LEU A 164 15.59 -0.83 -22.66
N SER A 165 15.72 -0.61 -23.96
CA SER A 165 16.91 0.03 -24.52
C SER A 165 16.78 1.54 -24.36
N ASP A 166 17.64 2.14 -23.54
CA ASP A 166 17.83 3.59 -23.41
C ASP A 166 18.11 4.20 -24.80
N THR A 167 17.05 4.50 -25.55
CA THR A 167 17.17 5.07 -26.88
C THR A 167 17.18 6.58 -26.73
N LEU A 168 18.38 7.16 -26.86
CA LEU A 168 18.54 8.59 -27.10
C LEU A 168 17.96 8.89 -28.49
N ILE A 169 16.72 9.37 -28.55
CA ILE A 169 16.13 9.83 -29.80
C ILE A 169 16.54 11.31 -29.96
N ASN A 170 17.35 11.62 -30.97
CA ASN A 170 17.61 13.00 -31.37
C ASN A 170 16.69 13.30 -32.55
N ASP A 171 15.51 13.85 -32.27
CA ASP A 171 14.61 14.38 -33.29
C ASP A 171 14.49 15.90 -33.10
N GLY A 172 15.35 16.65 -33.79
CA GLY A 172 15.43 18.12 -33.68
C GLY A 172 16.16 18.61 -32.43
N ASP A 173 16.06 19.91 -32.14
CA ASP A 173 16.78 20.61 -31.06
C ASP A 173 16.55 20.06 -29.63
N ASP A 174 15.69 19.05 -29.46
CA ASP A 174 15.31 18.44 -28.19
C ASP A 174 16.00 17.07 -27.95
N LEU A 175 16.58 16.90 -26.75
CA LEU A 175 17.12 15.63 -26.27
C LEU A 175 16.00 14.77 -25.67
N TYR A 176 15.72 13.60 -26.26
CA TYR A 176 14.82 12.59 -25.68
C TYR A 176 15.61 11.50 -24.97
N ILE A 177 15.21 11.16 -23.76
CA ILE A 177 15.75 10.03 -23.00
C ILE A 177 14.59 9.09 -22.72
N GLY A 178 14.66 7.91 -23.33
CA GLY A 178 13.74 6.82 -23.02
C GLY A 178 13.91 6.37 -21.58
N ASN A 179 12.79 6.11 -20.90
CA ASN A 179 12.79 5.46 -19.59
C ASN A 179 11.72 4.37 -19.64
N PRO A 180 12.02 3.12 -19.26
CA PRO A 180 11.00 2.09 -19.14
C PRO A 180 9.80 2.61 -18.35
N ASP A 181 8.60 2.15 -18.71
CA ASP A 181 7.33 2.55 -18.06
C ASP A 181 7.16 1.99 -16.63
N ASP A 182 8.22 2.07 -15.84
CA ASP A 182 8.29 1.73 -14.42
C ASP A 182 7.30 2.60 -13.61
N GLU A 183 7.05 3.83 -14.06
CA GLU A 183 6.11 4.74 -13.41
C GLU A 183 4.69 4.16 -13.40
N SER A 184 4.23 3.63 -14.53
CA SER A 184 2.91 3.01 -14.63
C SER A 184 2.85 1.68 -13.90
N LEU A 185 3.92 0.89 -13.96
CA LEU A 185 4.02 -0.39 -13.25
C LEU A 185 3.89 -0.20 -11.73
N ILE A 186 4.72 0.67 -11.16
CA ILE A 186 4.76 0.94 -9.72
C ILE A 186 3.43 1.55 -9.25
N ALA A 187 2.85 2.44 -10.05
CA ALA A 187 1.53 3.00 -9.77
C ALA A 187 0.45 1.90 -9.75
N SER A 188 0.41 1.04 -10.78
CA SER A 188 -0.51 -0.09 -10.88
C SER A 188 -0.39 -1.00 -9.67
N MET A 189 0.83 -1.38 -9.28
CA MET A 189 1.06 -2.21 -8.10
C MET A 189 0.48 -1.60 -6.84
N CYS A 190 0.79 -0.32 -6.57
CA CYS A 190 0.32 0.35 -5.37
C CYS A 190 -1.20 0.52 -5.36
N ILE A 191 -1.80 0.87 -6.50
CA ILE A 191 -3.25 1.06 -6.61
C ILE A 191 -3.97 -0.29 -6.38
N ASN A 192 -3.57 -1.35 -7.08
CA ASN A 192 -4.22 -2.65 -6.95
C ASN A 192 -4.11 -3.19 -5.51
N ARG A 193 -2.95 -3.05 -4.86
CA ARG A 193 -2.81 -3.41 -3.43
C ARG A 193 -3.76 -2.63 -2.53
N TYR A 194 -3.89 -1.33 -2.74
CA TYR A 194 -4.83 -0.54 -1.97
C TYR A 194 -6.28 -1.00 -2.16
N LEU A 195 -6.67 -1.40 -3.36
CA LEU A 195 -8.03 -1.90 -3.62
C LEU A 195 -8.36 -3.19 -2.87
N ASP A 196 -7.36 -4.02 -2.59
CA ASP A 196 -7.54 -5.21 -1.77
C ASP A 196 -7.87 -4.86 -0.32
N ARG A 197 -7.43 -3.69 0.17
CA ARG A 197 -7.68 -3.21 1.54
C ARG A 197 -9.17 -3.20 1.89
N ASP A 198 -10.03 -2.88 0.92
CA ASP A 198 -11.50 -2.83 1.12
C ASP A 198 -12.14 -4.22 1.18
N ASN A 199 -11.48 -5.24 0.63
CA ASN A 199 -11.98 -6.61 0.53
C ASN A 199 -11.31 -7.55 1.55
N LEU A 200 -10.20 -7.14 2.15
CA LEU A 200 -9.43 -7.90 3.12
C LEU A 200 -9.67 -7.41 4.55
N TRP A 201 -9.42 -8.30 5.49
CA TRP A 201 -9.24 -7.89 6.87
C TRP A 201 -7.94 -7.11 6.99
N ASN A 202 -7.93 -6.10 7.85
CA ASN A 202 -6.75 -5.27 8.06
C ASN A 202 -6.28 -5.39 9.49
N VAL A 203 -4.98 -5.57 9.67
CA VAL A 203 -4.31 -5.55 10.96
C VAL A 203 -3.36 -4.39 10.96
N GLU A 204 -3.60 -3.40 11.82
CA GLU A 204 -2.74 -2.24 11.98
C GLU A 204 -1.88 -2.44 13.22
N ALA A 205 -0.56 -2.47 13.03
CA ALA A 205 0.44 -2.44 14.10
C ALA A 205 0.82 -0.96 14.37
N THR A 206 0.92 -0.56 15.64
CA THR A 206 1.31 0.79 16.06
C THR A 206 2.32 0.71 17.20
N ASP A 207 3.40 1.50 17.11
CA ASP A 207 4.42 1.65 18.14
C ASP A 207 5.00 3.08 18.08
N ASP A 208 5.05 3.79 19.21
CA ASP A 208 5.53 5.19 19.32
C ASP A 208 5.04 6.14 18.18
N GLY A 209 3.78 5.99 17.77
CA GLY A 209 3.18 6.77 16.68
C GLY A 209 3.60 6.35 15.26
N ALA A 210 4.54 5.41 15.13
CA ALA A 210 4.75 4.64 13.91
C ALA A 210 3.63 3.63 13.71
N LYS A 211 3.32 3.30 12.45
CA LYS A 211 2.28 2.32 12.15
C LYS A 211 2.52 1.59 10.84
N ALA A 212 2.04 0.36 10.75
CA ALA A 212 2.04 -0.46 9.55
C ALA A 212 0.71 -1.22 9.43
N THR A 213 0.14 -1.32 8.22
CA THR A 213 -1.11 -2.07 8.00
C THR A 213 -0.86 -3.30 7.14
N PHE A 214 -1.48 -4.42 7.51
CA PHE A 214 -1.38 -5.70 6.82
C PHE A 214 -2.78 -6.14 6.37
N GLY A 215 -2.96 -6.33 5.07
CA GLY A 215 -4.13 -6.98 4.50
C GLY A 215 -4.00 -8.49 4.66
N VAL A 216 -5.04 -9.14 5.18
CA VAL A 216 -5.06 -10.57 5.46
C VAL A 216 -6.40 -11.21 5.18
N TYR A 217 -6.37 -12.52 4.91
CA TYR A 217 -7.55 -13.33 4.69
C TYR A 217 -8.32 -13.57 6.00
N GLU A 218 -9.63 -13.81 5.89
CA GLU A 218 -10.51 -14.01 7.04
C GLU A 218 -10.05 -15.18 7.92
N GLU A 219 -9.53 -16.24 7.29
CA GLU A 219 -9.05 -17.45 7.93
C GLU A 219 -7.80 -17.20 8.79
N GLN A 220 -6.96 -16.23 8.38
CA GLN A 220 -5.72 -15.89 9.07
C GLN A 220 -5.98 -15.12 10.37
N ILE A 221 -7.10 -14.41 10.48
CA ILE A 221 -7.44 -13.61 11.68
C ILE A 221 -7.55 -14.48 12.94
N GLN A 222 -8.06 -15.71 12.82
CA GLN A 222 -8.18 -16.60 13.97
C GLN A 222 -6.81 -16.95 14.56
N SER A 223 -5.83 -17.23 13.72
CA SER A 223 -4.48 -17.58 14.13
C SER A 223 -3.74 -16.42 14.80
N LEU A 224 -3.90 -15.18 14.30
CA LEU A 224 -3.33 -13.98 14.93
C LEU A 224 -3.79 -13.82 16.39
N LEU A 225 -5.07 -14.11 16.65
CA LEU A 225 -5.64 -13.98 17.99
C LEU A 225 -5.10 -15.03 18.98
N TYR A 226 -4.53 -16.15 18.49
CA TYR A 226 -3.86 -17.14 19.32
C TYR A 226 -2.43 -16.71 19.71
N ALA A 227 -1.75 -15.91 18.88
CA ALA A 227 -0.35 -15.50 19.07
C ALA A 227 -0.14 -14.37 20.12
N ARG A 228 -1.20 -13.66 20.53
CA ARG A 228 -1.11 -12.49 21.41
C ARG A 228 -0.74 -12.79 22.88
N SER A 229 -0.07 -11.84 23.54
CA SER A 229 -0.01 -11.78 25.01
C SER A 229 -1.42 -11.67 25.58
N ILE A 230 -1.81 -12.64 26.42
CA ILE A 230 -3.19 -12.74 26.93
C ILE A 230 -3.37 -11.74 28.07
N PRO A 231 -4.25 -10.72 27.99
CA PRO A 231 -4.72 -10.05 29.18
C PRO A 231 -5.62 -11.04 29.95
N LEU A 232 -5.09 -11.55 31.06
CA LEU A 232 -5.84 -12.36 32.01
C LEU A 232 -7.00 -11.51 32.57
N SER A 233 -8.18 -12.10 32.76
CA SER A 233 -9.17 -11.48 33.64
C SER A 233 -8.56 -11.30 35.04
N VAL A 234 -9.19 -10.47 35.88
CA VAL A 234 -8.85 -10.34 37.32
C VAL A 234 -8.83 -11.71 38.04
N THR A 235 -9.48 -12.73 37.46
CA THR A 235 -9.56 -14.12 37.94
C THR A 235 -8.62 -15.10 37.22
N GLY A 236 -7.68 -14.63 36.40
CA GLY A 236 -6.73 -15.49 35.68
C GLY A 236 -7.31 -16.26 34.48
N ARG A 237 -8.56 -15.97 34.08
CA ARG A 237 -9.19 -16.60 32.91
C ARG A 237 -8.85 -15.83 31.64
N LYS A 238 -8.49 -16.56 30.57
CA LYS A 238 -8.34 -16.00 29.23
C LYS A 238 -9.66 -15.33 28.83
N ARG A 239 -9.66 -14.02 28.50
CA ARG A 239 -10.86 -13.35 28.00
C ARG A 239 -11.28 -13.97 26.66
N PRO A 240 -12.55 -14.38 26.47
CA PRO A 240 -13.00 -14.91 25.19
C PRO A 240 -12.86 -13.85 24.10
N ILE A 241 -12.26 -14.28 22.99
CA ILE A 241 -11.84 -13.46 21.84
C ILE A 241 -12.90 -13.57 20.75
N LEU A 242 -12.91 -12.64 19.80
CA LEU A 242 -13.76 -12.59 18.61
C LEU A 242 -14.25 -13.98 18.18
N HIS A 243 -15.45 -14.35 18.63
CA HIS A 243 -16.06 -15.63 18.26
C HIS A 243 -16.99 -15.39 17.10
N TRP A 244 -16.87 -16.26 16.10
CA TRP A 244 -17.86 -16.37 15.05
C TRP A 244 -19.14 -16.89 15.66
N VAL A 245 -20.14 -16.01 15.73
CA VAL A 245 -21.47 -16.41 16.13
C VAL A 245 -22.17 -16.94 14.88
N CYS A 246 -22.41 -18.25 14.81
CA CYS A 246 -23.30 -18.81 13.79
C CYS A 246 -24.65 -18.10 13.83
N ALA A 247 -25.31 -18.00 12.67
CA ALA A 247 -26.65 -17.47 12.61
C ALA A 247 -27.55 -18.25 13.59
N HIS A 248 -28.10 -17.56 14.57
CA HIS A 248 -28.93 -18.19 15.60
C HIS A 248 -30.02 -17.22 16.04
N LYS A 249 -31.14 -17.79 16.49
CA LYS A 249 -32.23 -17.01 17.08
C LYS A 249 -31.90 -16.74 18.54
N ARG A 250 -31.84 -15.46 18.91
CA ARG A 250 -31.68 -15.05 20.31
C ARG A 250 -33.00 -14.52 20.84
N ARG A 251 -33.48 -15.08 21.95
CA ARG A 251 -34.64 -14.56 22.67
C ARG A 251 -34.20 -13.44 23.61
N VAL A 252 -34.73 -12.23 23.41
CA VAL A 252 -34.49 -11.09 24.31
C VAL A 252 -35.50 -11.07 25.46
N LYS A 253 -35.23 -10.30 26.53
CA LYS A 253 -36.06 -10.26 27.77
C LYS A 253 -37.55 -9.96 27.53
N SER A 254 -37.88 -9.31 26.41
CA SER A 254 -39.26 -9.05 25.96
C SER A 254 -39.97 -10.26 25.35
N GLY A 255 -39.31 -11.43 25.25
CA GLY A 255 -39.89 -12.66 24.70
C GLY A 255 -39.79 -12.81 23.18
N VAL A 256 -39.39 -11.76 22.46
CA VAL A 256 -39.19 -11.76 21.00
C VAL A 256 -37.91 -12.50 20.62
N SER A 257 -37.99 -13.34 19.59
CA SER A 257 -36.84 -14.01 18.99
C SER A 257 -36.31 -13.18 17.82
N VAL A 258 -35.06 -12.73 17.90
CA VAL A 258 -34.39 -11.96 16.85
C VAL A 258 -33.41 -12.88 16.13
N ASP A 259 -33.44 -12.88 14.80
CA ASP A 259 -32.43 -13.56 13.99
C ASP A 259 -31.12 -12.75 14.03
N ILE A 260 -30.13 -13.32 14.70
CA ILE A 260 -28.80 -12.75 14.76
C ILE A 260 -28.02 -13.29 13.56
N ARG A 261 -27.67 -12.42 12.61
CA ARG A 261 -26.81 -12.77 11.47
C ARG A 261 -25.39 -13.12 11.94
N LYS A 262 -24.64 -13.82 11.07
CA LYS A 262 -23.21 -14.14 11.28
C LYS A 262 -22.47 -12.84 11.63
N HIS A 263 -21.90 -12.74 12.82
CA HIS A 263 -21.16 -11.56 13.25
C HIS A 263 -19.98 -11.94 14.16
N LEU A 264 -18.91 -11.16 14.11
CA LEU A 264 -17.78 -11.29 15.04
C LEU A 264 -18.14 -10.67 16.39
N ARG A 265 -17.76 -11.35 17.48
CA ARG A 265 -17.99 -10.86 18.84
C ARG A 265 -16.76 -11.03 19.72
N GLY A 266 -16.05 -9.94 20.04
CA GLY A 266 -14.89 -9.95 20.93
C GLY A 266 -14.03 -8.69 20.84
N ILE A 267 -12.73 -8.82 21.17
CA ILE A 267 -11.77 -7.72 21.25
C ILE A 267 -11.09 -7.53 19.88
N SER A 268 -11.17 -6.32 19.31
CA SER A 268 -10.52 -5.92 18.05
C SER A 268 -9.11 -5.36 18.22
N ASP A 269 -8.70 -5.06 19.46
CA ASP A 269 -7.48 -4.34 19.77
C ASP A 269 -6.68 -5.10 20.85
N PHE A 270 -5.39 -5.35 20.65
CA PHE A 270 -4.55 -6.10 21.59
C PHE A 270 -3.09 -5.68 21.52
N GLU A 271 -2.32 -5.97 22.57
CA GLU A 271 -0.89 -5.68 22.62
C GLU A 271 -0.09 -6.99 22.48
N MET A 272 1.00 -6.94 21.72
CA MET A 272 1.97 -8.02 21.57
C MET A 272 3.37 -7.43 21.53
N HIS A 273 4.22 -7.81 22.49
CA HIS A 273 5.61 -7.35 22.62
C HIS A 273 5.79 -5.81 22.66
N GLY A 274 4.84 -5.08 23.25
CA GLY A 274 4.87 -3.60 23.33
C GLY A 274 4.26 -2.90 22.12
N THR A 275 3.94 -3.63 21.05
CA THR A 275 3.27 -3.11 19.86
C THR A 275 1.76 -3.28 20.00
N GLU A 276 1.00 -2.22 19.73
CA GLU A 276 -0.46 -2.24 19.70
C GLU A 276 -0.95 -2.72 18.34
N PHE A 277 -1.90 -3.65 18.33
CA PHE A 277 -2.51 -4.20 17.12
C PHE A 277 -4.01 -3.94 17.11
N LYS A 278 -4.52 -3.48 15.97
CA LYS A 278 -5.95 -3.24 15.74
C LYS A 278 -6.44 -3.96 14.49
N ILE A 279 -7.53 -4.71 14.65
CA ILE A 279 -8.18 -5.45 13.57
C ILE A 279 -9.38 -4.68 13.05
N THR A 280 -9.39 -4.41 11.74
CA THR A 280 -10.51 -3.78 11.03
C THR A 280 -11.07 -4.73 9.98
N ARG A 281 -12.40 -4.89 9.98
CA ARG A 281 -13.12 -5.71 8.99
C ARG A 281 -13.13 -5.05 7.60
N PRO A 282 -13.31 -5.83 6.51
CA PRO A 282 -13.56 -5.30 5.18
C PRO A 282 -14.73 -4.29 5.18
N THR A 283 -14.62 -3.24 4.37
CA THR A 283 -15.65 -2.19 4.23
C THR A 283 -16.77 -2.62 3.29
N LYS A 284 -16.48 -3.50 2.32
CA LYS A 284 -17.49 -4.13 1.47
C LYS A 284 -17.98 -5.43 2.11
N GLU A 285 -19.19 -5.44 2.68
CA GLU A 285 -19.90 -6.69 2.93
C GLU A 285 -20.16 -7.38 1.57
N ASN A 286 -19.42 -8.47 1.32
CA ASN A 286 -19.44 -9.37 0.16
C ASN A 286 -20.61 -9.24 -0.83
N ASN A 287 -20.27 -9.02 -2.11
CA ASN A 287 -21.09 -9.43 -3.26
C ASN A 287 -20.25 -9.97 -4.46
N ARG A 288 -19.01 -10.44 -4.24
CA ARG A 288 -18.14 -10.93 -5.34
C ARG A 288 -17.57 -12.35 -5.17
N GLN A 289 -18.15 -13.18 -4.31
CA GLN A 289 -17.76 -14.60 -4.20
C GLN A 289 -18.40 -15.53 -5.27
N THR A 290 -18.88 -15.04 -6.42
CA THR A 290 -19.62 -15.89 -7.39
C THR A 290 -19.16 -15.82 -8.85
N ARG A 291 -18.00 -15.27 -9.23
CA ARG A 291 -17.63 -15.19 -10.67
C ARG A 291 -16.16 -15.38 -11.02
N ILE A 292 -15.42 -16.29 -10.37
CA ILE A 292 -14.05 -16.63 -10.81
C ILE A 292 -13.86 -18.16 -11.04
N TYR A 293 -14.92 -18.97 -11.01
CA TYR A 293 -14.84 -20.39 -11.39
C TYR A 293 -15.81 -20.80 -12.52
N GLU A 294 -16.26 -19.86 -13.33
CA GLU A 294 -17.02 -20.16 -14.56
C GLU A 294 -16.44 -19.38 -15.75
N THR A 295 -15.34 -19.91 -16.30
CA THR A 295 -15.02 -19.95 -17.75
C THR A 295 -13.93 -20.97 -17.97
#